data_AF-A0AAJ0GBZ5-F1
#
_entry.id   AF-A0AAJ0GBZ5-F1
#
_cell.length_a   1.000
_cell.length_b   1.000
_cell.length_c   1.000
_cell.angle_alpha   90.00
_cell.angle_beta   90.00
_cell.angle_gamma   90.00
#
_symmetry.space_group_name_H-M   'P 1'
#
loop_
_entity.id
_entity.type
_entity.pdbx_description
1 polymer ?
#
loop_
_entity_poly.entity_id
_entity_poly.type
_entity_poly.pdbx_seq_one_letter_code
_entity_poly.pdbx_strand_id
1 'polypeptide(L)'
;MNAVRPQILEAAFKSCTKAPCSATYRASLRQSRRPICKSQRRWVSDGSRPAPPPGSAEKVTVVAPKTRIILGVLFVGTLAYSMITGNRERSLEEQEAASSLPPPPPPAGSYKMEEPSIAERDALSKRESGISITSPMRLRMEQFIKQKQQEIVKSLEAVDGSRFAIDSWERPKGGGGITCVLQDGNVFEKAGVNTSVVYGTLPREAISKMRVNHKALDAGVESLEFFAAGLSLVLHPINPMAPTVHLNYRYFETANHDGSTNAWWFGGGTDLTPSYLFDEDVIAFHREIKEACDKHDRNYYPRFKKWCDEYFYVKHREETRGVGGIFFDDLDDTEKDQESLFAFVQSCLGAFLPSYLPIIEKRKDMAYTEKEKQWQQLRRGRYVEFNLVHDRGTAFGLNTPGARIESILMSLPLTARWQYQHEPKSGSREERLVSVLKKPVEWV
;
A
#
# COMPACT_ATOMS: atom_id res chain seq x y z
N MET A 1 -34.84 -37.52 54.39
CA MET A 1 -33.82 -37.16 55.41
C MET A 1 -33.70 -35.63 55.42
N ASN A 2 -33.76 -35.07 56.62
CA ASN A 2 -33.82 -33.67 57.03
C ASN A 2 -32.76 -32.76 56.38
N ALA A 3 -33.13 -31.57 55.86
CA ALA A 3 -33.10 -30.23 56.49
C ALA A 3 -31.66 -29.66 56.62
N VAL A 4 -31.31 -28.41 56.26
CA VAL A 4 -31.80 -27.12 56.77
C VAL A 4 -31.26 -25.96 55.87
N ARG A 5 -32.06 -24.89 55.72
CA ARG A 5 -31.70 -23.52 55.23
C ARG A 5 -31.45 -22.59 56.43
N PRO A 6 -30.74 -21.46 56.27
CA PRO A 6 -31.42 -20.14 56.29
C PRO A 6 -30.78 -19.13 55.29
N GLN A 7 -31.49 -18.34 54.47
CA GLN A 7 -32.39 -17.19 54.71
C GLN A 7 -31.80 -16.02 55.49
N ILE A 8 -31.71 -14.86 54.82
CA ILE A 8 -31.76 -13.44 55.24
C ILE A 8 -31.26 -12.63 54.02
N LEU A 9 -31.92 -11.63 53.43
CA LEU A 9 -33.21 -10.98 53.66
C LEU A 9 -33.54 -10.19 52.37
N GLU A 10 -34.64 -10.53 51.72
CA GLU A 10 -35.30 -9.72 50.69
C GLU A 10 -36.56 -9.15 51.35
N ALA A 11 -36.58 -7.84 51.58
CA ALA A 11 -37.73 -7.04 51.98
C ALA A 11 -37.32 -5.56 51.77
N ALA A 12 -38.05 -4.69 51.10
CA ALA A 12 -39.40 -4.76 50.60
C ALA A 12 -39.59 -3.73 49.48
N PHE A 13 -40.31 -4.14 48.45
CA PHE A 13 -41.02 -3.24 47.54
C PHE A 13 -42.17 -2.54 48.29
N LYS A 14 -42.42 -1.27 47.92
CA LYS A 14 -43.68 -0.49 48.05
C LYS A 14 -44.11 -0.04 49.45
N SER A 15 -44.17 1.29 49.64
CA SER A 15 -45.43 2.04 49.85
C SER A 15 -45.20 3.51 50.24
N CYS A 16 -46.17 4.37 49.88
CA CYS A 16 -46.53 5.67 50.47
C CYS A 16 -45.85 6.97 49.99
N THR A 17 -46.46 7.55 48.94
CA THR A 17 -47.04 8.91 48.88
C THR A 17 -46.85 9.88 50.07
N LYS A 18 -46.37 11.11 49.79
CA LYS A 18 -47.02 12.42 50.09
C LYS A 18 -46.11 13.60 49.65
N ALA A 19 -46.68 14.55 48.89
CA ALA A 19 -46.11 15.87 48.55
C ALA A 19 -46.28 16.86 49.74
N PRO A 20 -45.71 18.11 49.74
CA PRO A 20 -46.22 19.22 48.90
C PRO A 20 -45.22 20.32 48.42
N CYS A 21 -45.54 20.91 47.27
CA CYS A 21 -45.66 22.34 46.90
C CYS A 21 -44.78 23.46 47.54
N SER A 22 -44.02 24.19 46.71
CA SER A 22 -44.18 25.65 46.37
C SER A 22 -43.13 26.00 45.29
N ALA A 23 -43.37 26.60 44.11
CA ALA A 23 -44.14 27.75 43.62
C ALA A 23 -43.39 29.10 43.68
N THR A 24 -43.46 29.82 42.54
CA THR A 24 -42.97 31.19 42.22
C THR A 24 -41.48 31.29 41.84
N TYR A 25 -41.06 31.83 40.68
CA TYR A 25 -41.53 33.01 39.94
C TYR A 25 -41.50 32.86 38.41
N ARG A 26 -42.56 33.34 37.73
CA ARG A 26 -42.64 33.71 36.30
C ARG A 26 -42.13 35.15 36.14
N ALA A 27 -41.46 35.52 35.05
CA ALA A 27 -41.97 36.29 33.88
C ALA A 27 -40.81 37.24 33.48
N SER A 28 -40.49 37.64 32.24
CA SER A 28 -41.24 38.07 31.05
C SER A 28 -40.23 38.17 29.88
N LEU A 29 -40.50 37.72 28.64
CA LEU A 29 -41.07 38.48 27.48
C LEU A 29 -40.42 39.88 27.31
N ARG A 30 -39.90 40.34 26.16
CA ARG A 30 -40.42 40.29 24.78
C ARG A 30 -39.47 41.03 23.80
N GLN A 31 -39.57 40.69 22.50
CA GLN A 31 -39.38 41.52 21.29
C GLN A 31 -37.95 41.96 20.91
N SER A 32 -37.51 41.95 19.64
CA SER A 32 -38.21 42.41 18.43
C SER A 32 -37.90 41.60 17.15
N ARG A 33 -38.71 41.85 16.11
CA ARG A 33 -38.77 41.18 14.79
C ARG A 33 -38.08 42.03 13.70
N ARG A 34 -37.35 41.35 12.78
CA ARG A 34 -37.30 41.46 11.29
C ARG A 34 -36.89 42.81 10.62
N PRO A 35 -36.58 42.90 9.30
CA PRO A 35 -36.69 41.89 8.21
C PRO A 35 -35.49 41.71 7.21
N ILE A 36 -35.51 40.56 6.56
CA ILE A 36 -35.23 40.20 5.14
C ILE A 36 -34.61 41.26 4.21
N CYS A 37 -33.52 40.89 3.51
CA CYS A 37 -33.30 41.30 2.12
C CYS A 37 -32.62 40.19 1.30
N LYS A 38 -33.24 39.85 0.16
CA LYS A 38 -32.70 38.99 -0.90
C LYS A 38 -31.73 39.83 -1.74
N SER A 39 -30.57 39.30 -2.11
CA SER A 39 -29.93 39.71 -3.36
C SER A 39 -29.24 38.53 -4.04
N GLN A 40 -29.73 38.23 -5.25
CA GLN A 40 -29.04 37.45 -6.27
C GLN A 40 -27.75 38.19 -6.64
N ARG A 41 -26.64 37.47 -6.85
CA ARG A 41 -25.57 37.98 -7.72
C ARG A 41 -25.37 37.05 -8.90
N ARG A 42 -25.71 37.64 -10.03
CA ARG A 42 -25.57 37.23 -11.42
C ARG A 42 -24.09 37.34 -11.80
N TRP A 43 -23.62 36.38 -12.59
CA TRP A 43 -22.37 36.49 -13.33
C TRP A 43 -22.46 37.61 -14.37
N VAL A 44 -21.46 38.50 -14.39
CA VAL A 44 -21.15 39.36 -15.54
C VAL A 44 -19.63 39.42 -15.69
N SER A 45 -19.20 39.09 -16.90
CA SER A 45 -17.86 39.21 -17.48
C SER A 45 -17.65 40.61 -18.09
N ASP A 46 -16.56 41.26 -17.72
CA ASP A 46 -15.70 42.20 -18.48
C ASP A 46 -14.91 43.00 -17.43
N GLY A 47 -13.67 43.43 -17.54
CA GLY A 47 -12.69 43.51 -18.61
C GLY A 47 -11.55 44.38 -18.06
N SER A 48 -10.36 44.33 -18.68
CA SER A 48 -9.21 45.26 -18.50
C SER A 48 -8.48 45.30 -17.14
N ARG A 49 -7.24 44.76 -17.12
CA ARG A 49 -6.21 45.00 -16.10
C ARG A 49 -5.55 46.37 -16.32
N PRO A 50 -5.22 47.15 -15.28
CA PRO A 50 -4.30 48.27 -15.39
C PRO A 50 -2.82 47.82 -15.25
N ALA A 51 -1.92 48.47 -15.99
CA ALA A 51 -0.48 48.22 -15.98
C ALA A 51 0.22 48.81 -14.73
N PRO A 52 1.31 48.21 -14.23
CA PRO A 52 2.08 48.77 -13.11
C PRO A 52 3.13 49.81 -13.56
N PRO A 53 3.49 50.79 -12.71
CA PRO A 53 4.51 51.81 -12.99
C PRO A 53 5.95 51.28 -12.79
N PRO A 54 6.99 51.95 -13.33
CA PRO A 54 8.33 51.41 -13.41
C PRO A 54 9.21 51.75 -12.19
N GLY A 55 9.95 50.74 -11.73
CA GLY A 55 11.35 50.87 -11.29
C GLY A 55 11.65 51.37 -9.88
N SER A 56 12.00 50.43 -8.98
CA SER A 56 13.15 50.60 -8.07
C SER A 56 13.66 49.22 -7.67
N ALA A 57 14.91 48.93 -8.03
CA ALA A 57 15.57 47.65 -7.77
C ALA A 57 15.92 47.53 -6.29
N GLU A 58 15.29 46.59 -5.60
CA GLU A 58 15.72 46.11 -4.29
C GLU A 58 15.95 44.59 -4.39
N LYS A 59 17.20 44.17 -4.14
CA LYS A 59 17.58 42.75 -4.08
C LYS A 59 16.96 42.14 -2.84
N VAL A 60 15.77 41.56 -2.98
CA VAL A 60 15.20 40.68 -1.96
C VAL A 60 15.75 39.28 -2.19
N THR A 61 16.71 38.89 -1.34
CA THR A 61 17.23 37.52 -1.26
C THR A 61 16.13 36.65 -0.67
N VAL A 62 15.36 35.97 -1.52
CA VAL A 62 14.41 34.94 -1.07
C VAL A 62 15.22 33.71 -0.68
N VAL A 63 15.34 33.46 0.62
CA VAL A 63 15.74 32.15 1.14
C VAL A 63 14.60 31.19 0.82
N ALA A 64 14.71 30.51 -0.33
CA ALA A 64 13.83 29.40 -0.66
C ALA A 64 14.01 28.32 0.43
N PRO A 65 12.93 27.83 1.06
CA PRO A 65 13.04 26.67 1.92
C PRO A 65 13.54 25.51 1.06
N LYS A 66 14.63 24.87 1.48
CA LYS A 66 15.12 23.63 0.86
C LYS A 66 14.04 22.55 1.03
N THR A 67 13.11 22.49 0.10
CA THR A 67 12.20 21.36 -0.04
C THR A 67 13.05 20.18 -0.46
N ARG A 68 13.38 19.29 0.49
CA ARG A 68 13.93 17.98 0.17
C ARG A 68 12.81 17.19 -0.51
N ILE A 69 12.76 17.24 -1.83
CA ILE A 69 11.95 16.35 -2.65
C ILE A 69 12.66 14.99 -2.57
N ILE A 70 12.07 14.05 -1.83
CA ILE A 70 12.59 12.69 -1.70
C ILE A 70 12.12 11.89 -2.92
N LEU A 71 13.09 11.58 -3.79
CA LEU A 71 12.94 11.11 -5.17
C LEU A 71 13.09 9.57 -5.29
N GLY A 72 12.67 8.81 -4.26
CA GLY A 72 12.87 7.35 -4.12
C GLY A 72 12.28 6.50 -5.27
N VAL A 73 10.97 6.60 -5.46
CA VAL A 73 10.21 5.61 -6.25
C VAL A 73 9.75 6.14 -7.61
N LEU A 74 9.97 7.43 -7.89
CA LEU A 74 9.74 8.02 -9.22
C LEU A 74 10.65 7.38 -10.30
N PHE A 75 11.70 6.67 -9.91
CA PHE A 75 12.86 6.46 -10.77
C PHE A 75 13.00 5.05 -11.35
N VAL A 76 12.57 3.99 -10.67
CA VAL A 76 12.53 2.65 -11.27
C VAL A 76 11.58 2.62 -12.49
N GLY A 77 10.51 3.43 -12.47
CA GLY A 77 9.53 3.56 -13.56
C GLY A 77 10.05 4.26 -14.82
N THR A 78 10.67 5.43 -14.70
CA THR A 78 11.24 6.16 -15.86
C THR A 78 12.49 5.49 -16.42
N LEU A 79 13.07 4.55 -15.69
CA LEU A 79 14.24 3.79 -16.11
C LEU A 79 13.92 2.67 -17.07
N ALA A 80 12.96 1.82 -16.74
CA ALA A 80 12.55 0.76 -17.64
C ALA A 80 11.92 1.31 -18.93
N TYR A 81 11.17 2.42 -18.88
CA TYR A 81 10.64 3.06 -20.09
C TYR A 81 11.76 3.46 -21.08
N SER A 82 12.84 4.08 -20.59
CA SER A 82 14.04 4.43 -21.36
C SER A 82 14.77 3.19 -21.90
N MET A 83 14.85 2.11 -21.12
CA MET A 83 15.49 0.85 -21.50
C MET A 83 14.82 0.15 -22.69
N ILE A 84 13.53 0.37 -22.92
CA ILE A 84 12.74 -0.36 -23.91
C ILE A 84 12.50 0.47 -25.16
N THR A 85 12.34 1.79 -25.05
CA THR A 85 12.23 2.65 -26.24
C THR A 85 13.58 2.87 -26.92
N GLY A 86 14.69 2.97 -26.16
CA GLY A 86 16.04 3.15 -26.71
C GLY A 86 16.56 1.94 -27.52
N ASN A 87 16.06 0.73 -27.24
CA ASN A 87 16.39 -0.48 -27.99
C ASN A 87 15.59 -0.63 -29.30
N ARG A 88 14.51 0.13 -29.48
CA ARG A 88 13.60 0.01 -30.62
C ARG A 88 14.08 0.81 -31.84
N GLU A 89 14.84 1.88 -31.63
CA GLU A 89 15.40 2.68 -32.73
C GLU A 89 16.64 2.02 -33.35
N ARG A 90 17.43 1.28 -32.55
CA ARG A 90 18.67 0.64 -33.04
C ARG A 90 18.44 -0.67 -33.80
N SER A 91 17.30 -1.33 -33.57
CA SER A 91 16.99 -2.66 -34.15
C SER A 91 16.35 -2.63 -35.53
N LEU A 92 15.77 -1.50 -35.94
CA LEU A 92 15.09 -1.38 -37.24
C LEU A 92 16.04 -0.99 -38.38
N GLU A 93 17.12 -0.25 -38.11
CA GLU A 93 18.11 0.12 -39.15
C GLU A 93 19.11 -1.00 -39.46
N GLU A 94 19.40 -1.90 -38.52
CA GLU A 94 20.38 -3.00 -38.73
C GLU A 94 19.78 -4.25 -39.41
N GLN A 95 18.45 -4.41 -39.46
CA GLN A 95 17.82 -5.60 -40.03
C GLN A 95 17.51 -5.53 -41.54
N GLU A 96 17.56 -4.36 -42.18
CA GLU A 96 17.28 -4.24 -43.63
C GLU A 96 18.53 -4.29 -44.54
N ALA A 97 19.76 -4.29 -44.00
CA ALA A 97 20.97 -4.20 -44.80
C ALA A 97 21.79 -5.51 -44.97
N ALA A 98 21.43 -6.61 -44.31
CA ALA A 98 22.25 -7.84 -44.30
C ALA A 98 21.48 -9.08 -44.79
N SER A 99 21.07 -9.07 -46.06
CA SER A 99 20.61 -10.27 -46.77
C SER A 99 21.44 -10.49 -48.03
N SER A 100 22.54 -11.21 -47.88
CA SER A 100 23.16 -12.11 -48.88
C SER A 100 24.63 -12.32 -48.50
N LEU A 101 24.92 -13.36 -47.71
CA LEU A 101 26.16 -14.16 -47.67
C LEU A 101 26.14 -15.04 -46.40
N PRO A 102 26.61 -16.31 -46.46
CA PRO A 102 26.67 -17.17 -45.27
C PRO A 102 27.76 -16.67 -44.30
N PRO A 103 27.56 -16.81 -42.97
CA PRO A 103 28.53 -16.35 -41.97
C PRO A 103 29.80 -17.21 -42.01
N PRO A 104 30.99 -16.61 -41.77
CA PRO A 104 32.24 -17.35 -41.67
C PRO A 104 32.27 -18.25 -40.42
N PRO A 105 33.03 -19.36 -40.43
CA PRO A 105 33.13 -20.25 -39.28
C PRO A 105 33.78 -19.54 -38.09
N PRO A 106 33.36 -19.86 -36.84
CA PRO A 106 33.87 -19.18 -35.66
C PRO A 106 35.36 -19.47 -35.45
N PRO A 107 36.15 -18.48 -34.99
CA PRO A 107 37.56 -18.70 -34.68
C PRO A 107 37.71 -19.67 -33.50
N ALA A 108 38.66 -20.60 -33.61
CA ALA A 108 39.05 -21.49 -32.53
C ALA A 108 39.81 -20.69 -31.45
N GLY A 109 39.19 -20.47 -30.28
CA GLY A 109 39.88 -19.85 -29.14
C GLY A 109 38.97 -19.31 -28.04
N SER A 110 38.96 -20.00 -26.90
CA SER A 110 38.28 -19.70 -25.63
C SER A 110 36.74 -19.79 -25.65
N TYR A 111 36.21 -20.95 -25.27
CA TYR A 111 34.93 -20.99 -24.58
C TYR A 111 35.12 -20.23 -23.26
N LYS A 112 34.85 -18.92 -23.24
CA LYS A 112 34.58 -18.24 -21.97
C LYS A 112 33.29 -18.88 -21.45
N MET A 113 33.42 -19.76 -20.46
CA MET A 113 32.24 -20.18 -19.70
C MET A 113 31.66 -18.90 -19.11
N GLU A 114 30.48 -18.49 -19.55
CA GLU A 114 29.77 -17.39 -18.91
C GLU A 114 29.58 -17.77 -17.43
N GLU A 115 29.97 -16.86 -16.54
CA GLU A 115 29.78 -17.09 -15.12
C GLU A 115 28.27 -17.27 -14.85
N PRO A 116 27.88 -18.22 -13.99
CA PRO A 116 26.46 -18.45 -13.72
C PRO A 116 25.84 -17.17 -13.16
N SER A 117 24.66 -16.82 -13.66
CA SER A 117 23.84 -15.72 -13.15
C SER A 117 23.50 -15.93 -11.67
N ILE A 118 23.17 -14.86 -10.94
CA ILE A 118 22.68 -15.00 -9.56
C ILE A 118 21.45 -15.92 -9.47
N ALA A 119 20.62 -15.98 -10.52
CA ALA A 119 19.45 -16.86 -10.57
C ALA A 119 19.85 -18.34 -10.61
N GLU A 120 20.84 -18.69 -11.43
CA GLU A 120 21.37 -20.05 -11.53
C GLU A 120 22.09 -20.49 -10.27
N ARG A 121 22.88 -19.59 -9.65
CA ARG A 121 23.54 -19.84 -8.37
C ARG A 121 22.52 -20.09 -7.25
N ASP A 122 21.50 -19.26 -7.17
CA ASP A 122 20.43 -19.39 -6.18
C ASP A 122 19.63 -20.69 -6.40
N ALA A 123 19.35 -21.07 -7.65
CA ALA A 123 18.69 -22.33 -7.98
C ALA A 123 19.53 -23.56 -7.60
N LEU A 124 20.84 -23.51 -7.87
CA LEU A 124 21.79 -24.55 -7.49
C LEU A 124 21.87 -24.70 -5.95
N SER A 125 22.04 -23.58 -5.26
CA SER A 125 22.11 -23.53 -3.79
C SER A 125 20.86 -24.12 -3.14
N LYS A 126 19.66 -23.76 -3.64
CA LYS A 126 18.38 -24.34 -3.20
C LYS A 126 18.33 -25.86 -3.37
N ARG A 127 18.85 -26.38 -4.48
CA ARG A 127 18.81 -27.82 -4.80
C ARG A 127 19.79 -28.64 -3.97
N GLU A 128 20.99 -28.12 -3.72
CA GLU A 128 22.08 -28.87 -3.09
C GLU A 128 22.12 -28.73 -1.58
N SER A 129 21.95 -27.50 -1.08
CA SER A 129 22.15 -27.18 0.35
C SER A 129 20.85 -26.88 1.10
N GLY A 130 19.74 -26.69 0.38
CA GLY A 130 18.51 -26.15 0.95
C GLY A 130 18.66 -24.69 1.39
N ILE A 131 17.69 -24.19 2.15
CA ILE A 131 17.69 -22.82 2.68
C ILE A 131 17.90 -22.87 4.20
N SER A 132 18.91 -22.15 4.67
CA SER A 132 19.29 -22.05 6.08
C SER A 132 19.45 -20.58 6.50
N ILE A 133 19.76 -20.32 7.77
CA ILE A 133 20.03 -18.98 8.27
C ILE A 133 21.27 -18.33 7.62
N THR A 134 22.21 -19.13 7.11
CA THR A 134 23.42 -18.64 6.43
C THR A 134 23.25 -18.48 4.92
N SER A 135 22.09 -18.87 4.37
CA SER A 135 21.78 -18.64 2.96
C SER A 135 21.70 -17.12 2.66
N PRO A 136 21.98 -16.71 1.40
CA PRO A 136 21.77 -15.33 0.97
C PRO A 136 20.37 -14.83 1.35
N MET A 137 20.26 -13.54 1.69
CA MET A 137 18.99 -12.93 2.09
C MET A 137 17.89 -13.12 1.04
N ARG A 138 18.26 -13.15 -0.25
CA ARG A 138 17.36 -13.48 -1.37
C ARG A 138 16.57 -14.77 -1.16
N LEU A 139 17.26 -15.85 -0.81
CA LEU A 139 16.65 -17.17 -0.60
C LEU A 139 15.79 -17.19 0.67
N ARG A 140 16.26 -16.58 1.75
CA ARG A 140 15.53 -16.50 3.02
C ARG A 140 14.25 -15.67 2.88
N MET A 141 14.32 -14.54 2.18
CA MET A 141 13.15 -13.72 1.87
C MET A 141 12.16 -14.46 0.98
N GLU A 142 12.61 -15.14 -0.09
CA GLU A 142 11.75 -15.97 -0.95
C GLU A 142 10.99 -17.03 -0.13
N GLN A 143 11.70 -17.75 0.75
CA GLN A 143 11.09 -18.77 1.59
C GLN A 143 10.07 -18.15 2.55
N PHE A 144 10.44 -17.05 3.21
CA PHE A 144 9.60 -16.36 4.18
C PHE A 144 8.29 -15.86 3.56
N ILE A 145 8.33 -15.18 2.40
CA ILE A 145 7.12 -14.68 1.75
C ILE A 145 6.21 -15.81 1.26
N LYS A 146 6.77 -16.91 0.75
CA LYS A 146 5.98 -18.07 0.31
C LYS A 146 5.27 -18.75 1.47
N GLN A 147 5.96 -18.91 2.60
CA GLN A 147 5.35 -19.42 3.84
C GLN A 147 4.21 -18.51 4.33
N LYS A 148 4.44 -17.19 4.34
CA LYS A 148 3.43 -16.22 4.77
C LYS A 148 2.23 -16.15 3.82
N GLN A 149 2.44 -16.29 2.52
CA GLN A 149 1.34 -16.40 1.56
C GLN A 149 0.45 -17.61 1.86
N GLN A 150 1.05 -18.78 2.10
CA GLN A 150 0.29 -20.00 2.44
C GLN A 150 -0.49 -19.84 3.75
N GLU A 151 0.13 -19.28 4.78
CA GLU A 151 -0.51 -18.99 6.07
C GLU A 151 -1.71 -18.04 5.89
N ILE A 152 -1.51 -16.92 5.19
CA ILE A 152 -2.55 -15.92 4.95
C ILE A 152 -3.69 -16.51 4.12
N VAL A 153 -3.39 -17.19 3.01
CA VAL A 153 -4.41 -17.83 2.16
C VAL A 153 -5.24 -18.80 2.96
N LYS A 154 -4.61 -19.70 3.73
CA LYS A 154 -5.32 -20.67 4.57
C LYS A 154 -6.23 -20.00 5.59
N SER A 155 -5.77 -18.93 6.24
CA SER A 155 -6.57 -18.18 7.19
C SER A 155 -7.76 -17.48 6.52
N LEU A 156 -7.57 -16.90 5.33
CA LEU A 156 -8.65 -16.25 4.59
C LEU A 156 -9.68 -17.25 4.06
N GLU A 157 -9.25 -18.43 3.58
CA GLU A 157 -10.15 -19.52 3.19
C GLU A 157 -10.99 -20.03 4.36
N ALA A 158 -10.42 -20.08 5.57
CA ALA A 158 -11.15 -20.50 6.77
C ALA A 158 -12.27 -19.51 7.14
N VAL A 159 -12.03 -18.21 6.95
CA VAL A 159 -13.03 -17.16 7.22
C VAL A 159 -14.07 -17.07 6.11
N ASP A 160 -13.66 -17.21 4.84
CA ASP A 160 -14.56 -17.09 3.69
C ASP A 160 -15.38 -18.36 3.46
N GLY A 161 -14.79 -19.55 3.65
CA GLY A 161 -15.36 -20.83 3.28
C GLY A 161 -15.17 -21.22 1.80
N SER A 162 -14.68 -20.30 0.96
CA SER A 162 -14.31 -20.57 -0.45
C SER A 162 -12.80 -20.74 -0.60
N ARG A 163 -12.36 -21.37 -1.70
CA ARG A 163 -10.94 -21.61 -1.99
C ARG A 163 -10.36 -20.58 -2.95
N PHE A 164 -9.08 -20.26 -2.78
CA PHE A 164 -8.33 -19.47 -3.75
C PHE A 164 -8.00 -20.30 -4.99
N ALA A 165 -8.14 -19.70 -6.17
CA ALA A 165 -7.50 -20.16 -7.39
C ALA A 165 -6.00 -19.83 -7.31
N ILE A 166 -5.16 -20.83 -7.47
CA ILE A 166 -3.70 -20.71 -7.37
C ILE A 166 -3.10 -20.88 -8.75
N ASP A 167 -2.38 -19.86 -9.21
CA ASP A 167 -1.67 -19.84 -10.48
C ASP A 167 -0.17 -19.60 -10.24
N SER A 168 0.64 -20.61 -10.56
CA SER A 168 2.10 -20.55 -10.46
C SER A 168 2.69 -20.32 -11.85
N TRP A 169 3.57 -19.34 -11.96
CA TRP A 169 4.15 -18.93 -13.23
C TRP A 169 5.64 -18.64 -13.09
N GLU A 170 6.37 -18.80 -14.19
CA GLU A 170 7.81 -18.63 -14.27
C GLU A 170 8.18 -17.54 -15.28
N ARG A 171 9.41 -17.01 -15.19
CA ARG A 171 9.95 -16.04 -16.16
C ARG A 171 11.14 -16.63 -16.90
N PRO A 172 11.29 -16.33 -18.22
CA PRO A 172 12.45 -16.81 -18.98
C PRO A 172 13.81 -16.38 -18.40
N LYS A 173 13.87 -15.20 -17.77
CA LYS A 173 15.10 -14.65 -17.13
C LYS A 173 15.30 -15.11 -15.68
N GLY A 174 14.60 -16.15 -15.24
CA GLY A 174 14.66 -16.65 -13.87
C GLY A 174 13.63 -16.02 -12.93
N GLY A 175 13.25 -16.81 -11.93
CA GLY A 175 12.18 -16.48 -10.99
C GLY A 175 10.78 -16.79 -11.53
N GLY A 176 9.78 -16.09 -11.00
CA GLY A 176 8.37 -16.37 -11.23
C GLY A 176 7.50 -15.77 -10.14
N GLY A 177 6.34 -16.36 -9.91
CA GLY A 177 5.45 -15.97 -8.83
C GLY A 177 4.33 -16.97 -8.61
N ILE A 178 3.61 -16.76 -7.50
CA ILE A 178 2.39 -17.50 -7.19
C ILE A 178 1.31 -16.44 -6.99
N THR A 179 0.30 -16.48 -7.86
CA THR A 179 -0.87 -15.62 -7.77
C THR A 179 -2.02 -16.42 -7.19
N CYS A 180 -2.46 -16.03 -5.99
CA CYS A 180 -3.65 -16.60 -5.36
C CYS A 180 -4.77 -15.58 -5.48
N VAL A 181 -5.87 -15.93 -6.16
CA VAL A 181 -7.04 -15.07 -6.31
C VAL A 181 -8.29 -15.80 -5.84
N LEU A 182 -9.10 -15.13 -5.03
CA LEU A 182 -10.46 -15.50 -4.69
C LEU A 182 -11.38 -14.41 -5.23
N GLN A 183 -12.44 -14.81 -5.92
CA GLN A 183 -13.46 -13.90 -6.44
C GLN A 183 -14.82 -14.52 -6.18
N ASP A 184 -15.82 -13.66 -5.91
CA ASP A 184 -17.20 -14.08 -5.65
C ASP A 184 -17.31 -15.04 -4.45
N GLY A 185 -16.54 -14.78 -3.38
CA GLY A 185 -16.57 -15.53 -2.12
C GLY A 185 -17.77 -15.21 -1.24
N ASN A 186 -17.79 -15.76 -0.03
CA ASN A 186 -18.87 -15.47 0.94
C ASN A 186 -18.59 -14.23 1.80
N VAL A 187 -17.31 -13.91 2.01
CA VAL A 187 -16.86 -12.77 2.82
C VAL A 187 -16.11 -11.76 1.95
N PHE A 188 -15.23 -12.24 1.07
CA PHE A 188 -14.46 -11.41 0.15
C PHE A 188 -15.07 -11.44 -1.24
N GLU A 189 -15.41 -10.26 -1.75
CA GLU A 189 -15.92 -10.10 -3.12
C GLU A 189 -14.79 -10.34 -4.12
N LYS A 190 -13.60 -9.86 -3.77
CA LYS A 190 -12.35 -10.14 -4.45
C LYS A 190 -11.19 -10.04 -3.46
N ALA A 191 -10.33 -11.03 -3.47
CA ALA A 191 -9.13 -11.08 -2.66
C ALA A 191 -7.99 -11.61 -3.52
N GLY A 192 -6.81 -11.01 -3.41
CA GLY A 192 -5.61 -11.62 -3.94
C GLY A 192 -4.43 -11.48 -3.02
N VAL A 193 -3.61 -12.53 -3.00
CA VAL A 193 -2.41 -12.67 -2.19
C VAL A 193 -1.34 -13.20 -3.11
N ASN A 194 -0.46 -12.32 -3.58
CA ASN A 194 0.51 -12.62 -4.63
C ASN A 194 1.92 -12.60 -4.06
N THR A 195 2.73 -13.57 -4.50
CA THR A 195 4.19 -13.53 -4.34
C THR A 195 4.84 -13.41 -5.70
N SER A 196 5.96 -12.68 -5.76
CA SER A 196 6.78 -12.58 -6.96
C SER A 196 8.25 -12.63 -6.57
N VAL A 197 9.04 -13.33 -7.37
CA VAL A 197 10.49 -13.47 -7.25
C VAL A 197 11.06 -13.22 -8.63
N VAL A 198 11.80 -12.14 -8.79
CA VAL A 198 12.19 -11.61 -10.09
C VAL A 198 13.70 -11.45 -10.12
N TYR A 199 14.32 -12.09 -11.11
CA TYR A 199 15.71 -11.88 -11.47
C TYR A 199 15.82 -11.09 -12.77
N GLY A 200 16.95 -10.41 -12.95
CA GLY A 200 17.30 -9.76 -14.20
C GLY A 200 18.58 -8.94 -14.11
N THR A 201 18.77 -8.08 -15.10
CA THR A 201 19.96 -7.22 -15.23
C THR A 201 19.52 -5.77 -15.37
N LEU A 202 20.11 -4.88 -14.59
CA LEU A 202 19.98 -3.43 -14.69
C LEU A 202 21.11 -2.87 -15.56
N PRO A 203 20.83 -2.15 -16.66
CA PRO A 203 21.85 -1.47 -17.44
C PRO A 203 22.29 -0.18 -16.76
N ARG A 204 23.41 0.37 -17.21
CA ARG A 204 24.04 1.59 -16.72
C ARG A 204 23.10 2.78 -16.52
N GLU A 205 22.15 3.01 -17.43
CA GLU A 205 21.17 4.09 -17.29
C GLU A 205 20.34 3.90 -16.02
N ALA A 206 19.89 2.67 -15.76
CA ALA A 206 19.15 2.28 -14.56
C ALA A 206 19.96 2.48 -13.28
N ILE A 207 21.20 2.03 -13.30
CA ILE A 207 22.13 2.18 -12.18
C ILE A 207 22.36 3.66 -11.87
N SER A 208 22.67 4.47 -12.89
CA SER A 208 22.98 5.91 -12.74
C SER A 208 21.83 6.69 -12.12
N LYS A 209 20.61 6.28 -12.42
CA LYS A 209 19.40 6.90 -11.88
C LYS A 209 19.12 6.41 -10.45
N MET A 210 19.30 5.13 -10.13
CA MET A 210 19.12 4.59 -8.77
C MET A 210 20.15 5.17 -7.77
N ARG A 211 21.34 5.58 -8.24
CA ARG A 211 22.37 6.25 -7.43
C ARG A 211 21.92 7.54 -6.73
N VAL A 212 20.84 8.18 -7.20
CA VAL A 212 20.31 9.39 -6.54
C VAL A 212 19.92 9.12 -5.08
N ASN A 213 19.42 7.91 -4.80
CA ASN A 213 19.01 7.49 -3.46
C ASN A 213 19.93 6.41 -2.87
N HIS A 214 20.65 5.63 -3.70
CA HIS A 214 21.55 4.57 -3.25
C HIS A 214 23.00 4.86 -3.64
N LYS A 215 23.69 5.63 -2.80
CA LYS A 215 25.07 6.09 -3.07
C LYS A 215 26.11 4.96 -3.13
N ALA A 216 25.77 3.77 -2.63
CA ALA A 216 26.60 2.57 -2.66
C ALA A 216 26.78 1.97 -4.07
N LEU A 217 25.88 2.29 -5.01
CA LEU A 217 25.99 1.80 -6.39
C LEU A 217 27.18 2.47 -7.10
N ASP A 218 28.07 1.68 -7.68
CA ASP A 218 29.25 2.14 -8.43
C ASP A 218 28.85 2.76 -9.78
N ALA A 219 29.43 3.94 -10.09
CA ALA A 219 29.22 4.68 -11.34
C ALA A 219 29.90 4.06 -12.56
N GLY A 220 30.91 3.21 -12.31
CA GLY A 220 31.75 2.60 -13.34
C GLY A 220 31.13 1.37 -14.01
N VAL A 221 30.11 0.78 -13.40
CA VAL A 221 29.59 -0.53 -13.82
C VAL A 221 28.61 -0.40 -14.99
N GLU A 222 28.81 -1.22 -16.02
CA GLU A 222 27.96 -1.23 -17.23
C GLU A 222 26.61 -1.93 -17.00
N SER A 223 26.60 -2.97 -16.16
CA SER A 223 25.41 -3.72 -15.80
C SER A 223 25.53 -4.36 -14.41
N LEU A 224 24.41 -4.43 -13.68
CA LEU A 224 24.32 -5.15 -12.41
C LEU A 224 23.22 -6.19 -12.50
N GLU A 225 23.45 -7.36 -11.93
CA GLU A 225 22.36 -8.30 -11.71
C GLU A 225 21.47 -7.77 -10.57
N PHE A 226 20.17 -8.06 -10.63
CA PHE A 226 19.24 -7.68 -9.58
C PHE A 226 18.30 -8.83 -9.22
N PHE A 227 17.86 -8.78 -7.97
CA PHE A 227 16.83 -9.61 -7.39
C PHE A 227 15.77 -8.73 -6.76
N ALA A 228 14.51 -9.06 -7.00
CA ALA A 228 13.38 -8.48 -6.29
C ALA A 228 12.42 -9.58 -5.87
N ALA A 229 12.07 -9.63 -4.59
CA ALA A 229 11.03 -10.54 -4.11
C ALA A 229 10.05 -9.81 -3.18
N GLY A 230 8.78 -10.18 -3.25
CA GLY A 230 7.80 -9.59 -2.35
C GLY A 230 6.47 -10.33 -2.30
N LEU A 231 5.76 -10.10 -1.19
CA LEU A 231 4.36 -10.46 -1.00
C LEU A 231 3.53 -9.19 -1.10
N SER A 232 2.49 -9.22 -1.92
CA SER A 232 1.50 -8.15 -1.99
C SER A 232 0.09 -8.72 -1.94
N LEU A 233 -0.79 -8.10 -1.17
CA LEU A 233 -2.19 -8.49 -1.11
C LEU A 233 -3.11 -7.27 -1.11
N VAL A 234 -4.31 -7.49 -1.63
CA VAL A 234 -5.45 -6.58 -1.50
C VAL A 234 -6.69 -7.43 -1.28
N LEU A 235 -7.47 -7.09 -0.24
CA LEU A 235 -8.69 -7.80 0.11
C LEU A 235 -9.86 -6.82 0.10
N HIS A 236 -10.90 -7.14 -0.67
CA HIS A 236 -12.14 -6.36 -0.76
C HIS A 236 -13.32 -7.18 -0.21
N PRO A 237 -13.71 -6.96 1.06
CA PRO A 237 -14.89 -7.60 1.62
C PRO A 237 -16.18 -7.21 0.90
N ILE A 238 -17.17 -8.12 0.90
CA ILE A 238 -18.52 -7.88 0.39
C ILE A 238 -19.25 -6.87 1.28
N ASN A 239 -19.15 -7.05 2.60
CA ASN A 239 -19.88 -6.26 3.58
C ASN A 239 -19.28 -4.84 3.70
N PRO A 240 -20.07 -3.75 3.54
CA PRO A 240 -19.60 -2.37 3.71
C PRO A 240 -19.01 -2.06 5.09
N MET A 241 -19.38 -2.84 6.11
CA MET A 241 -18.85 -2.68 7.47
C MET A 241 -17.45 -3.27 7.64
N ALA A 242 -17.04 -4.16 6.73
CA ALA A 242 -15.72 -4.77 6.72
C ALA A 242 -14.75 -3.97 5.82
N PRO A 243 -13.60 -3.54 6.33
CA PRO A 243 -12.68 -2.67 5.59
C PRO A 243 -11.89 -3.42 4.50
N THR A 244 -11.64 -2.73 3.40
CA THR A 244 -10.58 -3.14 2.46
C THR A 244 -9.22 -3.01 3.17
N VAL A 245 -8.29 -3.91 2.89
CA VAL A 245 -6.91 -3.83 3.39
C VAL A 245 -5.92 -4.06 2.26
N HIS A 246 -4.78 -3.40 2.34
CA HIS A 246 -3.64 -3.61 1.47
C HIS A 246 -2.39 -3.90 2.31
N LEU A 247 -1.53 -4.76 1.80
CA LEU A 247 -0.22 -5.01 2.37
C LEU A 247 0.79 -5.30 1.26
N ASN A 248 2.02 -4.82 1.46
CA ASN A 248 3.17 -5.13 0.64
C ASN A 248 4.41 -5.27 1.52
N TYR A 249 5.19 -6.34 1.37
CA TYR A 249 6.56 -6.42 1.91
C TYR A 249 7.48 -7.00 0.85
N ARG A 250 8.58 -6.30 0.60
CA ARG A 250 9.52 -6.61 -0.48
C ARG A 250 10.96 -6.40 -0.06
N TYR A 251 11.82 -7.11 -0.77
CA TYR A 251 13.27 -7.01 -0.70
C TYR A 251 13.79 -6.79 -2.12
N PHE A 252 14.75 -5.89 -2.25
CA PHE A 252 15.49 -5.67 -3.47
C PHE A 252 16.98 -5.78 -3.19
N GLU A 253 17.71 -6.38 -4.11
CA GLU A 253 19.15 -6.47 -4.06
C GLU A 253 19.76 -6.35 -5.45
N THR A 254 20.89 -5.68 -5.55
CA THR A 254 21.79 -5.72 -6.70
C THR A 254 23.01 -6.56 -6.35
N ALA A 255 23.50 -7.31 -7.33
CA ALA A 255 24.68 -8.14 -7.19
C ALA A 255 25.71 -7.80 -8.28
N ASN A 256 26.98 -7.92 -7.90
CA ASN A 256 28.09 -7.90 -8.83
C ASN A 256 28.10 -9.21 -9.65
N HIS A 257 28.86 -9.24 -10.75
CA HIS A 257 28.98 -10.45 -11.60
C HIS A 257 29.48 -11.69 -10.85
N ASP A 258 30.30 -11.50 -9.81
CA ASP A 258 30.76 -12.57 -8.94
C ASP A 258 29.70 -13.04 -7.93
N GLY A 259 28.47 -12.54 -8.02
CA GLY A 259 27.33 -12.88 -7.17
C GLY A 259 27.36 -12.24 -5.77
N SER A 260 28.37 -11.43 -5.46
CA SER A 260 28.43 -10.68 -4.20
C SER A 260 27.39 -9.54 -4.20
N THR A 261 26.77 -9.31 -3.04
CA THR A 261 25.79 -8.25 -2.86
C THR A 261 26.46 -6.88 -2.99
N ASN A 262 25.87 -6.00 -3.82
CA ASN A 262 26.32 -4.62 -4.04
C ASN A 262 25.53 -3.63 -3.16
N ALA A 263 24.21 -3.58 -3.36
CA ALA A 263 23.29 -2.76 -2.57
C ALA A 263 21.96 -3.49 -2.38
N TRP A 264 21.29 -3.26 -1.25
CA TRP A 264 20.02 -3.89 -0.91
C TRP A 264 19.14 -2.97 -0.08
N TRP A 265 17.84 -3.19 -0.11
CA TRP A 265 16.90 -2.52 0.80
C TRP A 265 15.60 -3.31 0.94
N PHE A 266 14.91 -3.05 2.06
CA PHE A 266 13.54 -3.48 2.29
C PHE A 266 12.57 -2.33 2.04
N GLY A 267 11.37 -2.69 1.60
CA GLY A 267 10.24 -1.78 1.51
C GLY A 267 8.95 -2.50 1.87
N GLY A 268 7.95 -1.76 2.32
CA GLY A 268 6.69 -2.37 2.65
C GLY A 268 5.74 -1.51 3.45
N GLY A 269 4.71 -2.16 3.97
CA GLY A 269 3.65 -1.52 4.71
C GLY A 269 2.35 -2.32 4.70
N THR A 270 1.42 -1.86 5.51
CA THR A 270 0.04 -2.34 5.55
C THR A 270 -0.85 -1.15 5.86
N ASP A 271 -2.02 -1.07 5.23
CA ASP A 271 -2.95 0.05 5.40
C ASP A 271 -4.42 -0.40 5.30
N LEU A 272 -5.28 0.29 6.04
CA LEU A 272 -6.69 -0.03 6.19
C LEU A 272 -7.58 1.00 5.51
N THR A 273 -8.53 0.53 4.71
CA THR A 273 -9.47 1.36 3.93
C THR A 273 -10.93 1.02 4.26
N PRO A 274 -11.49 1.54 5.36
CA PRO A 274 -12.88 1.34 5.72
C PRO A 274 -13.84 2.13 4.82
N SER A 275 -15.04 1.58 4.58
CA SER A 275 -16.18 2.37 4.06
C SER A 275 -16.99 3.01 5.18
N TYR A 276 -17.05 2.38 6.34
CA TYR A 276 -17.60 2.97 7.56
C TYR A 276 -16.57 2.93 8.68
N LEU A 277 -16.41 4.05 9.38
CA LEU A 277 -15.40 4.19 10.43
C LEU A 277 -15.90 3.57 11.74
N PHE A 278 -15.13 2.61 12.25
CA PHE A 278 -15.24 2.04 13.59
C PHE A 278 -13.92 2.26 14.33
N ASP A 279 -13.92 3.16 15.31
CA ASP A 279 -12.68 3.62 15.94
C ASP A 279 -11.95 2.46 16.61
N GLU A 280 -12.68 1.53 17.21
CA GLU A 280 -12.10 0.38 17.88
C GLU A 280 -11.36 -0.57 16.92
N ASP A 281 -11.79 -0.65 15.66
CA ASP A 281 -11.12 -1.48 14.65
C ASP A 281 -9.83 -0.80 14.18
N VAL A 282 -9.88 0.51 13.95
CA VAL A 282 -8.72 1.27 13.50
C VAL A 282 -7.65 1.34 14.59
N ILE A 283 -8.06 1.57 15.84
CA ILE A 283 -7.17 1.55 16.99
C ILE A 283 -6.53 0.16 17.16
N ALA A 284 -7.31 -0.93 17.06
CA ALA A 284 -6.77 -2.28 17.16
C ALA A 284 -5.76 -2.58 16.04
N PHE A 285 -6.10 -2.24 14.80
CA PHE A 285 -5.21 -2.39 13.65
C PHE A 285 -3.87 -1.67 13.84
N HIS A 286 -3.92 -0.37 14.18
CA HIS A 286 -2.73 0.44 14.39
C HIS A 286 -1.92 0.00 15.62
N ARG A 287 -2.58 -0.50 16.68
CA ARG A 287 -1.90 -1.02 17.87
C ARG A 287 -1.05 -2.24 17.56
N GLU A 288 -1.60 -3.23 16.88
CA GLU A 288 -0.86 -4.46 16.49
C GLU A 288 0.38 -4.12 15.65
N ILE A 289 0.23 -3.17 14.72
CA ILE A 289 1.33 -2.70 13.88
C ILE A 289 2.37 -1.93 14.70
N LYS A 290 1.92 -1.05 15.60
CA LYS A 290 2.81 -0.31 16.50
C LYS A 290 3.61 -1.24 17.39
N GLU A 291 2.98 -2.27 17.96
CA GLU A 291 3.66 -3.28 18.77
C GLU A 291 4.69 -4.07 17.97
N ALA A 292 4.42 -4.35 16.68
CA ALA A 292 5.41 -4.93 15.79
C ALA A 292 6.60 -4.00 15.55
N CYS A 293 6.36 -2.71 15.30
CA CYS A 293 7.40 -1.69 15.13
C CYS A 293 8.25 -1.50 16.40
N ASP A 294 7.61 -1.38 17.56
CA ASP A 294 8.24 -1.06 18.85
C ASP A 294 9.21 -2.14 19.34
N LYS A 295 9.10 -3.38 18.83
CA LYS A 295 10.07 -4.46 19.06
C LYS A 295 11.45 -4.17 18.44
N HIS A 296 11.51 -3.30 17.44
CA HIS A 296 12.71 -2.99 16.67
C HIS A 296 13.18 -1.56 16.91
N ASP A 297 12.27 -0.60 16.84
CA ASP A 297 12.54 0.80 17.13
C ASP A 297 11.24 1.57 17.39
N ARG A 298 11.16 2.28 18.52
CA ARG A 298 9.97 3.05 18.90
C ARG A 298 9.69 4.24 17.98
N ASN A 299 10.66 4.67 17.18
CA ASN A 299 10.50 5.74 16.20
C ASN A 299 9.93 5.23 14.86
N TYR A 300 9.88 3.91 14.62
CA TYR A 300 9.41 3.36 13.35
C TYR A 300 7.93 3.63 13.13
N TYR A 301 7.08 3.31 14.09
CA TYR A 301 5.65 3.55 13.94
C TYR A 301 5.31 5.02 13.64
N PRO A 302 5.72 6.03 14.44
CA PRO A 302 5.35 7.42 14.14
C PRO A 302 5.90 7.91 12.79
N ARG A 303 7.11 7.47 12.39
CA ARG A 303 7.71 7.81 11.10
C ARG A 303 6.94 7.18 9.93
N PHE A 304 6.69 5.88 10.00
CA PHE A 304 6.07 5.12 8.92
C PHE A 304 4.56 5.31 8.83
N LYS A 305 3.89 5.63 9.94
CA LYS A 305 2.49 6.05 9.95
C LYS A 305 2.32 7.36 9.21
N LYS A 306 3.12 8.37 9.55
CA LYS A 306 3.12 9.66 8.84
C LYS A 306 3.39 9.47 7.35
N TRP A 307 4.37 8.63 7.01
CA TRP A 307 4.67 8.33 5.60
C TRP A 307 3.50 7.62 4.90
N CYS A 308 2.77 6.74 5.59
CA CYS A 308 1.56 6.09 5.07
C CYS A 308 0.47 7.11 4.73
N ASP A 309 0.21 8.06 5.63
CA ASP A 309 -0.77 9.14 5.42
C ASP A 309 -0.40 10.02 4.21
N GLU A 310 0.88 10.31 4.02
CA GLU A 310 1.39 11.10 2.90
C GLU A 310 1.38 10.32 1.58
N TYR A 311 1.69 9.02 1.62
CA TYR A 311 1.79 8.18 0.43
C TYR A 311 0.41 7.88 -0.16
N PHE A 312 -0.56 7.50 0.66
CA PHE A 312 -1.90 7.12 0.22
C PHE A 312 -2.85 8.31 0.08
N TYR A 313 -2.34 9.48 -0.30
CA TYR A 313 -3.10 10.71 -0.48
C TYR A 313 -3.60 10.90 -1.91
N VAL A 314 -4.93 11.00 -2.08
CA VAL A 314 -5.57 11.25 -3.38
C VAL A 314 -5.60 12.76 -3.64
N LYS A 315 -4.52 13.28 -4.22
CA LYS A 315 -4.28 14.74 -4.38
C LYS A 315 -5.46 15.52 -4.95
N HIS A 316 -6.13 14.99 -5.97
CA HIS A 316 -7.25 15.66 -6.63
C HIS A 316 -8.58 15.56 -5.88
N ARG A 317 -8.63 14.83 -4.77
CA ARG A 317 -9.78 14.73 -3.85
C ARG A 317 -9.51 15.35 -2.48
N GLU A 318 -8.25 15.71 -2.24
CA GLU A 318 -7.75 16.25 -0.98
C GLU A 318 -8.03 15.34 0.24
N GLU A 319 -8.01 14.02 0.05
CA GLU A 319 -8.26 13.02 1.09
C GLU A 319 -7.31 11.83 0.98
N THR A 320 -7.02 11.15 2.09
CA THR A 320 -6.36 9.85 2.07
C THR A 320 -7.30 8.75 1.56
N ARG A 321 -6.72 7.69 0.99
CA ARG A 321 -7.45 6.51 0.51
C ARG A 321 -8.22 5.84 1.65
N GLY A 322 -7.58 5.74 2.81
CA GLY A 322 -8.06 5.10 4.02
C GLY A 322 -7.48 5.73 5.28
N VAL A 323 -7.55 5.00 6.39
CA VAL A 323 -7.13 5.47 7.73
C VAL A 323 -5.66 5.18 8.04
N GLY A 324 -4.88 4.91 7.00
CA GLY A 324 -3.45 4.67 7.08
C GLY A 324 -3.08 3.31 7.67
N GLY A 325 -1.89 3.27 8.26
CA GLY A 325 -1.22 2.09 8.79
C GLY A 325 0.27 2.42 8.85
N ILE A 326 1.13 1.62 8.24
CA ILE A 326 2.54 1.98 8.04
C ILE A 326 2.95 1.87 6.57
N PHE A 327 3.88 2.72 6.15
CA PHE A 327 4.55 2.65 4.86
C PHE A 327 6.03 3.00 5.05
N PHE A 328 6.90 2.21 4.43
CA PHE A 328 8.33 2.45 4.38
C PHE A 328 8.91 1.98 3.05
N ASP A 329 9.98 2.62 2.65
CA ASP A 329 10.79 2.24 1.49
C ASP A 329 12.24 2.59 1.77
N ASP A 330 13.15 2.04 0.95
CA ASP A 330 14.58 2.35 1.02
C ASP A 330 15.18 2.10 2.43
N LEU A 331 14.74 1.06 3.15
CA LEU A 331 15.37 0.64 4.41
C LEU A 331 16.59 -0.24 4.12
N ASP A 332 17.77 0.35 4.24
CA ASP A 332 19.08 -0.27 3.94
C ASP A 332 20.05 -0.20 5.13
N ASP A 333 21.34 -0.44 4.85
CA ASP A 333 22.43 -0.45 5.83
C ASP A 333 22.67 0.91 6.53
N THR A 334 22.11 2.00 6.00
CA THR A 334 22.14 3.31 6.66
C THR A 334 21.18 3.39 7.85
N GLU A 335 20.17 2.51 7.88
CA GLU A 335 19.21 2.42 8.96
C GLU A 335 19.67 1.39 10.01
N LYS A 336 19.82 0.12 9.61
CA LYS A 336 20.30 -1.00 10.44
C LYS A 336 20.91 -2.11 9.58
N ASP A 337 21.59 -3.07 10.20
CA ASP A 337 22.08 -4.24 9.50
C ASP A 337 20.93 -5.08 8.88
N GLN A 338 21.29 -5.89 7.88
CA GLN A 338 20.33 -6.65 7.07
C GLN A 338 19.49 -7.64 7.89
N GLU A 339 20.07 -8.25 8.93
CA GLU A 339 19.35 -9.20 9.79
C GLU A 339 18.33 -8.48 10.67
N SER A 340 18.71 -7.34 11.26
CA SER A 340 17.80 -6.50 12.04
C SER A 340 16.62 -6.01 11.22
N LEU A 341 16.85 -5.55 9.98
CA LEU A 341 15.77 -5.10 9.10
C LEU A 341 14.90 -6.26 8.60
N PHE A 342 15.48 -7.42 8.34
CA PHE A 342 14.70 -8.61 8.01
C PHE A 342 13.81 -9.04 9.18
N ALA A 343 14.32 -9.05 10.41
CA ALA A 343 13.52 -9.34 11.62
C ALA A 343 12.37 -8.34 11.81
N PHE A 344 12.59 -7.07 11.47
CA PHE A 344 11.55 -6.04 11.44
C PHE A 344 10.45 -6.36 10.42
N VAL A 345 10.84 -6.68 9.17
CA VAL A 345 9.90 -7.10 8.12
C VAL A 345 9.12 -8.35 8.53
N GLN A 346 9.78 -9.32 9.15
CA GLN A 346 9.15 -10.53 9.66
C GLN A 346 8.10 -10.23 10.72
N SER A 347 8.41 -9.31 11.64
CA SER A 347 7.48 -8.89 12.70
C SER A 347 6.27 -8.16 12.12
N CYS A 348 6.47 -7.26 11.16
CA CYS A 348 5.38 -6.49 10.58
C CYS A 348 4.46 -7.34 9.68
N LEU A 349 5.02 -8.26 8.88
CA LEU A 349 4.20 -9.23 8.13
C LEU A 349 3.50 -10.22 9.07
N GLY A 350 4.13 -10.60 10.18
CA GLY A 350 3.52 -11.43 11.22
C GLY A 350 2.33 -10.76 11.93
N ALA A 351 2.32 -9.43 12.03
CA ALA A 351 1.25 -8.67 12.66
C ALA A 351 -0.01 -8.53 11.78
N PHE A 352 0.06 -8.88 10.48
CA PHE A 352 -1.06 -8.70 9.57
C PHE A 352 -2.32 -9.46 9.99
N LEU A 353 -2.25 -10.78 10.17
CA LEU A 353 -3.43 -11.59 10.52
C LEU A 353 -4.03 -11.19 11.88
N PRO A 354 -3.24 -11.00 12.97
CA PRO A 354 -3.74 -10.46 14.22
C PRO A 354 -4.42 -9.08 14.08
N SER A 355 -3.90 -8.20 13.22
CA SER A 355 -4.46 -6.87 13.01
C SER A 355 -5.78 -6.86 12.21
N TYR A 356 -5.99 -7.84 11.32
CA TYR A 356 -7.08 -7.79 10.34
C TYR A 356 -8.19 -8.82 10.57
N LEU A 357 -7.87 -10.07 10.90
CA LEU A 357 -8.90 -11.12 11.05
C LEU A 357 -9.94 -10.80 12.14
N PRO A 358 -9.57 -10.27 13.32
CA PRO A 358 -10.57 -9.92 14.33
C PRO A 358 -11.58 -8.86 13.85
N ILE A 359 -11.13 -7.94 13.00
CA ILE A 359 -12.00 -6.95 12.37
C ILE A 359 -12.97 -7.66 11.42
N ILE A 360 -12.48 -8.55 10.56
CA ILE A 360 -13.34 -9.25 9.62
C ILE A 360 -14.39 -10.11 10.33
N GLU A 361 -14.01 -10.87 11.36
CA GLU A 361 -14.96 -11.67 12.13
C GLU A 361 -16.07 -10.83 12.77
N LYS A 362 -15.73 -9.64 13.27
CA LYS A 362 -16.70 -8.73 13.87
C LYS A 362 -17.66 -8.10 12.85
N ARG A 363 -17.19 -7.88 11.61
CA ARG A 363 -17.89 -7.03 10.62
C ARG A 363 -18.56 -7.78 9.49
N LYS A 364 -18.08 -8.98 9.13
CA LYS A 364 -18.52 -9.71 7.92
C LYS A 364 -20.02 -10.02 7.89
N ASP A 365 -20.62 -10.27 9.06
CA ASP A 365 -22.04 -10.68 9.18
C ASP A 365 -22.99 -9.52 9.58
N MET A 366 -22.50 -8.28 9.68
CA MET A 366 -23.35 -7.16 10.05
C MET A 366 -24.39 -6.86 8.96
N ALA A 367 -25.64 -6.62 9.35
CA ALA A 367 -26.66 -6.17 8.41
C ALA A 367 -26.26 -4.82 7.78
N TYR A 368 -26.51 -4.66 6.49
CA TYR A 368 -26.30 -3.42 5.76
C TYR A 368 -27.45 -3.16 4.78
N THR A 369 -27.63 -1.89 4.46
CA THR A 369 -28.63 -1.40 3.51
C THR A 369 -28.01 -1.20 2.13
N GLU A 370 -28.87 -1.13 1.11
CA GLU A 370 -28.45 -0.81 -0.25
C GLU A 370 -27.71 0.55 -0.34
N LYS A 371 -28.09 1.53 0.49
CA LYS A 371 -27.39 2.82 0.57
C LYS A 371 -25.96 2.68 1.08
N GLU A 372 -25.76 1.82 2.09
CA GLU A 372 -24.43 1.53 2.63
C GLU A 372 -23.56 0.76 1.62
N LYS A 373 -24.17 -0.13 0.83
CA LYS A 373 -23.49 -0.80 -0.29
C LYS A 373 -23.10 0.20 -1.38
N GLN A 374 -23.97 1.13 -1.76
CA GLN A 374 -23.66 2.19 -2.72
C GLN A 374 -22.53 3.10 -2.25
N TRP A 375 -22.50 3.43 -0.96
CA TRP A 375 -21.39 4.18 -0.37
C TRP A 375 -20.06 3.41 -0.46
N GLN A 376 -20.07 2.10 -0.16
CA GLN A 376 -18.89 1.24 -0.37
C GLN A 376 -18.39 1.32 -1.83
N GLN A 377 -19.30 1.30 -2.81
CA GLN A 377 -18.92 1.42 -4.23
C GLN A 377 -18.26 2.76 -4.57
N LEU A 378 -18.72 3.86 -3.96
CA LEU A 378 -18.09 5.18 -4.12
C LEU A 378 -16.71 5.23 -3.47
N ARG A 379 -16.54 4.64 -2.28
CA ARG A 379 -15.22 4.51 -1.62
C ARG A 379 -14.26 3.63 -2.42
N ARG A 380 -14.74 2.55 -3.02
CA ARG A 380 -13.97 1.72 -3.95
C ARG A 380 -13.58 2.48 -5.22
N GLY A 381 -14.43 3.39 -5.71
CA GLY A 381 -14.06 4.33 -6.78
C GLY A 381 -12.83 5.18 -6.41
N ARG A 382 -12.72 5.63 -5.15
CA ARG A 382 -11.52 6.32 -4.65
C ARG A 382 -10.29 5.42 -4.58
N TYR A 383 -10.48 4.14 -4.23
CA TYR A 383 -9.40 3.15 -4.25
C TYR A 383 -8.83 2.97 -5.66
N VAL A 384 -9.72 2.85 -6.66
CA VAL A 384 -9.34 2.77 -8.09
C VAL A 384 -8.66 4.06 -8.55
N GLU A 385 -9.20 5.24 -8.20
CA GLU A 385 -8.57 6.54 -8.51
C GLU A 385 -7.14 6.61 -7.97
N PHE A 386 -6.88 6.12 -6.75
CA PHE A 386 -5.52 6.06 -6.21
C PHE A 386 -4.63 5.11 -7.03
N ASN A 387 -5.06 3.85 -7.19
CA ASN A 387 -4.22 2.82 -7.81
C ASN A 387 -3.85 3.15 -9.27
N LEU A 388 -4.77 3.74 -10.04
CA LEU A 388 -4.50 4.03 -11.45
C LEU A 388 -3.79 5.38 -11.69
N VAL A 389 -3.89 6.34 -10.77
CA VAL A 389 -3.34 7.70 -10.98
C VAL A 389 -2.08 7.96 -10.15
N HIS A 390 -2.04 7.48 -8.91
CA HIS A 390 -1.00 7.86 -7.94
C HIS A 390 -0.11 6.69 -7.50
N ASP A 391 -0.62 5.45 -7.54
CA ASP A 391 0.16 4.31 -7.08
C ASP A 391 1.34 4.01 -8.00
N ARG A 392 2.53 4.12 -7.41
CA ARG A 392 3.79 3.98 -8.12
C ARG A 392 4.03 2.53 -8.56
N GLY A 393 3.60 1.56 -7.74
CA GLY A 393 3.74 0.13 -8.03
C GLY A 393 2.90 -0.31 -9.23
N THR A 394 1.63 0.11 -9.27
CA THR A 394 0.71 -0.18 -10.37
C THR A 394 1.18 0.47 -11.68
N ALA A 395 1.52 1.76 -11.66
CA ALA A 395 2.03 2.46 -12.83
C ALA A 395 3.30 1.79 -13.38
N PHE A 396 4.23 1.38 -12.50
CA PHE A 396 5.43 0.64 -12.89
C PHE A 396 5.11 -0.70 -13.55
N GLY A 397 4.26 -1.51 -12.91
CA GLY A 397 3.93 -2.84 -13.40
C GLY A 397 3.30 -2.79 -14.80
N LEU A 398 2.38 -1.86 -15.04
CA LEU A 398 1.70 -1.72 -16.33
C LEU A 398 2.64 -1.24 -17.46
N ASN A 399 3.68 -0.48 -17.12
CA ASN A 399 4.67 0.01 -18.08
C ASN A 399 5.86 -0.94 -18.27
N THR A 400 5.90 -2.08 -17.54
CA THR A 400 6.97 -3.06 -17.65
C THR A 400 6.59 -4.14 -18.67
N PRO A 401 7.30 -4.26 -19.80
CA PRO A 401 7.03 -5.30 -20.81
C PRO A 401 7.18 -6.70 -20.23
N GLY A 402 6.24 -7.57 -20.60
CA GLY A 402 6.19 -8.94 -20.09
C GLY A 402 5.79 -9.04 -18.62
N ALA A 403 5.37 -7.94 -17.97
CA ALA A 403 4.73 -8.02 -16.67
C ALA A 403 3.36 -8.68 -16.77
N ARG A 404 3.00 -9.45 -15.75
CA ARG A 404 1.71 -10.12 -15.68
C ARG A 404 0.64 -9.12 -15.25
N ILE A 405 -0.04 -8.54 -16.24
CA ILE A 405 -1.05 -7.49 -16.04
C ILE A 405 -2.14 -7.92 -15.05
N GLU A 406 -2.61 -9.17 -15.14
CA GLU A 406 -3.62 -9.71 -14.20
C GLU A 406 -3.13 -9.74 -12.74
N SER A 407 -1.84 -9.96 -12.50
CA SER A 407 -1.27 -9.89 -11.14
C SER A 407 -1.24 -8.46 -10.59
N ILE A 408 -1.08 -7.46 -11.47
CA ILE A 408 -1.02 -6.04 -11.10
C ILE A 408 -2.43 -5.50 -10.83
N LEU A 409 -3.37 -5.80 -11.73
CA LEU A 409 -4.76 -5.35 -11.64
C LEU A 409 -5.62 -6.18 -10.66
N MET A 410 -5.04 -7.21 -10.05
CA MET A 410 -5.64 -7.92 -8.91
C MET A 410 -6.09 -6.96 -7.81
N SER A 411 -5.36 -5.86 -7.61
CA SER A 411 -5.67 -4.82 -6.63
C SER A 411 -6.97 -4.06 -6.87
N LEU A 412 -7.57 -4.14 -8.06
CA LEU A 412 -8.83 -3.46 -8.35
C LEU A 412 -10.01 -4.26 -7.79
N PRO A 413 -11.01 -3.61 -7.16
CA PRO A 413 -12.21 -4.29 -6.69
C PRO A 413 -13.03 -4.84 -7.86
N LEU A 414 -13.91 -5.82 -7.59
CA LEU A 414 -14.79 -6.38 -8.61
C LEU A 414 -15.76 -5.32 -9.16
N THR A 415 -16.30 -4.48 -8.27
CA THR A 415 -17.15 -3.34 -8.65
C THR A 415 -16.73 -2.05 -7.95
N ALA A 416 -16.96 -0.93 -8.64
CA ALA A 416 -16.80 0.43 -8.13
C ALA A 416 -17.83 1.36 -8.79
N ARG A 417 -18.09 2.52 -8.17
CA ARG A 417 -19.05 3.51 -8.68
C ARG A 417 -18.45 4.92 -8.66
N TRP A 418 -18.79 5.70 -9.68
CA TRP A 418 -18.57 7.14 -9.72
C TRP A 418 -19.91 7.85 -9.86
N GLN A 419 -20.13 8.87 -9.05
CA GLN A 419 -21.33 9.69 -9.09
C GLN A 419 -20.95 11.16 -9.15
N TYR A 420 -21.54 11.88 -10.11
CA TYR A 420 -21.29 13.30 -10.32
C TYR A 420 -21.70 14.10 -9.08
N GLN A 421 -20.77 14.94 -8.59
CA GLN A 421 -20.97 15.85 -7.45
C GLN A 421 -21.62 15.19 -6.21
N HIS A 422 -21.30 13.93 -5.94
CA HIS A 422 -21.79 13.28 -4.72
C HIS A 422 -21.09 13.84 -3.48
N GLU A 423 -21.88 14.32 -2.54
CA GLU A 423 -21.44 14.72 -1.20
C GLU A 423 -22.22 13.91 -0.14
N PRO A 424 -21.54 13.42 0.91
CA PRO A 424 -22.23 12.72 1.98
C PRO A 424 -23.16 13.68 2.73
N LYS A 425 -24.28 13.15 3.24
CA LYS A 425 -25.26 13.95 4.00
C LYS A 425 -24.61 14.49 5.28
N SER A 426 -24.88 15.74 5.64
CA SER A 426 -24.38 16.30 6.89
C SER A 426 -24.89 15.53 8.12
N GLY A 427 -23.99 15.30 9.08
CA GLY A 427 -24.21 14.50 10.29
C GLY A 427 -24.24 12.98 10.07
N SER A 428 -23.88 12.51 8.87
CA SER A 428 -23.88 11.08 8.54
C SER A 428 -22.58 10.37 8.91
N ARG A 429 -22.62 9.02 8.92
CA ARG A 429 -21.42 8.20 9.16
C ARG A 429 -20.41 8.33 8.01
N GLU A 430 -20.91 8.57 6.80
CA GLU A 430 -20.15 8.81 5.58
C GLU A 430 -19.37 10.12 5.65
N GLU A 431 -20.01 11.21 6.11
CA GLU A 431 -19.34 12.51 6.33
C GLU A 431 -18.26 12.39 7.41
N ARG A 432 -18.53 11.64 8.49
CA ARG A 432 -17.56 11.36 9.54
C ARG A 432 -16.28 10.72 8.99
N LEU A 433 -16.41 9.67 8.16
CA LEU A 433 -15.26 9.04 7.52
C LEU A 433 -14.49 10.06 6.67
N VAL A 434 -15.16 10.75 5.75
CA VAL A 434 -14.50 11.71 4.84
C VAL A 434 -13.76 12.81 5.62
N SER A 435 -14.31 13.27 6.75
CA SER A 435 -13.67 14.27 7.60
C SER A 435 -12.32 13.79 8.14
N VAL A 436 -12.24 12.53 8.54
CA VAL A 436 -10.98 11.89 9.00
C VAL A 436 -10.02 11.66 7.84
N LEU A 437 -10.51 11.28 6.66
CA LEU A 437 -9.65 11.09 5.48
C LEU A 437 -9.04 12.39 4.96
N LYS A 438 -9.76 13.52 5.08
CA LYS A 438 -9.23 14.85 4.75
C LYS A 438 -8.21 15.36 5.77
N LYS A 439 -8.30 14.89 7.01
CA LYS A 439 -7.44 15.30 8.12
C LYS A 439 -7.03 14.07 8.93
N PRO A 440 -6.00 13.32 8.47
CA PRO A 440 -5.52 12.14 9.17
C PRO A 440 -5.28 12.43 10.65
N VAL A 441 -5.64 11.48 11.50
CA VAL A 441 -5.56 11.59 12.97
C VAL A 441 -4.56 10.57 13.51
N GLU A 442 -4.13 10.78 14.75
CA GLU A 442 -3.38 9.76 15.49
C GLU A 442 -4.35 8.78 16.16
N TRP A 443 -4.08 7.48 16.03
CA TRP A 443 -4.95 6.41 16.53
C TRP A 443 -4.45 5.74 17.81
N VAL A 444 -3.13 5.72 18.05
CA VAL A 444 -2.47 5.04 19.19
C VAL A 444 -1.25 5.79 19.70
#